data_AF-A0A355GV25-F1
#
_entry.id   AF-A0A355GV25-F1
#
_cell.length_a   1.000
_cell.length_b   1.000
_cell.length_c   1.000
_cell.angle_alpha   90.00
_cell.angle_beta   90.00
_cell.angle_gamma   90.00
#
_symmetry.space_group_name_H-M   'P 1'
#
loop_
_entity.id
_entity.type
_entity.pdbx_description
1 polymer ?
#
loop_
_entity_poly.entity_id
_entity_poly.type
_entity_poly.pdbx_seq_one_letter_code
_entity_poly.pdbx_strand_id
1 'polypeptide(L)'
;MEITWVLPVLIPGVLLQLSLQVFYIKKCLTDESLTPAMRRIYAVLIAVFNLPAAAVYHFKARKKLSADARLAQEQNMDSDICKGIFLLLIVAYEVLAMHVLVDNSGSLFYKPLTMLISTCFIVMLIHNFVRIDSRRAIRHLLPALQILLSIPILYLDLSGEGLYLVLVLGISILNHSPLPQAKIYGICVLSAYLLGNTANTIRMFGISEMGVIVRFFYVNTLLFLAAV
;
A
#
# COMPACT_ATOMS: atom_id res chain seq x y z
N MET A 1 24.67 -3.01 13.20
CA MET A 1 23.91 -3.16 11.93
C MET A 1 24.35 -2.04 11.01
N GLU A 2 24.89 -2.36 9.84
CA GLU A 2 25.32 -1.32 8.90
C GLU A 2 24.10 -0.81 8.12
N ILE A 3 23.74 0.46 8.34
CA ILE A 3 22.64 1.18 7.66
C ILE A 3 22.76 1.13 6.12
N THR A 4 23.95 0.82 5.60
CA THR A 4 24.26 0.63 4.17
C THR A 4 23.38 -0.38 3.46
N TRP A 5 22.84 -1.38 4.18
CA TRP A 5 22.04 -2.45 3.59
C TRP A 5 20.57 -2.07 3.35
N VAL A 6 20.05 -1.08 4.06
CA VAL A 6 18.65 -0.60 3.92
C VAL A 6 18.57 0.66 3.05
N LEU A 7 19.72 1.33 2.86
CA LEU A 7 19.91 2.50 2.01
C LEU A 7 19.24 2.42 0.62
N PRO A 8 19.31 1.28 -0.11
CA PRO A 8 18.73 1.17 -1.45
C PRO A 8 17.21 1.37 -1.48
N VAL A 9 16.52 1.10 -0.37
CA VAL A 9 15.07 1.29 -0.22
C VAL A 9 14.76 2.64 0.40
N LEU A 10 15.54 3.01 1.42
CA LEU A 10 15.34 4.22 2.20
C LEU A 10 15.55 5.48 1.35
N ILE A 11 16.62 5.54 0.54
CA ILE A 11 16.94 6.74 -0.24
C ILE A 11 15.85 7.06 -1.26
N PRO A 12 15.40 6.12 -2.12
CA PRO A 12 14.31 6.39 -3.05
C PRO A 12 13.00 6.76 -2.34
N GLY A 13 12.68 6.10 -1.22
CA GLY A 13 11.48 6.39 -0.42
C GLY A 13 11.48 7.82 0.11
N VAL A 14 12.55 8.23 0.80
CA VAL A 14 12.68 9.58 1.35
C VAL A 14 12.67 10.64 0.24
N LEU A 15 13.38 10.40 -0.88
CA LEU A 15 13.37 11.31 -2.02
C LEU A 15 11.97 11.47 -2.61
N LEU A 16 11.23 10.38 -2.75
CA LEU A 16 9.85 10.40 -3.23
C LEU A 16 8.95 11.17 -2.25
N GLN A 17 9.04 10.88 -0.95
CA GLN A 17 8.27 11.59 0.08
C GLN A 17 8.50 13.10 0.02
N LEU A 18 9.76 13.54 0.00
CA LEU A 18 10.12 14.95 -0.10
C LEU A 18 9.62 15.58 -1.40
N SER A 19 9.73 14.86 -2.52
CA SER A 19 9.24 15.32 -3.83
C SER A 19 7.72 15.52 -3.83
N LEU A 20 6.98 14.56 -3.27
CA LEU A 20 5.53 14.66 -3.09
C LEU A 20 5.17 15.77 -2.11
N GLN A 21 5.90 15.92 -1.02
CA GLN A 21 5.68 16.98 -0.03
C GLN A 21 5.80 18.37 -0.67
N VAL A 22 6.87 18.63 -1.42
CA VAL A 22 7.05 19.90 -2.15
C VAL A 22 5.94 20.11 -3.18
N PHE A 23 5.57 19.06 -3.93
CA PHE A 23 4.47 19.12 -4.89
C PHE A 23 3.14 19.51 -4.23
N TYR A 24 2.80 18.91 -3.08
CA TYR A 24 1.56 19.18 -2.37
C TYR A 24 1.56 20.54 -1.67
N ILE A 25 2.70 21.00 -1.13
CA ILE A 25 2.84 22.36 -0.59
C ILE A 25 2.57 23.38 -1.70
N LYS A 26 3.24 23.22 -2.85
CA LYS A 26 3.03 24.11 -4.01
C LYS A 26 1.55 24.10 -4.42
N LYS A 27 0.95 22.91 -4.53
CA LYS A 27 -0.46 22.75 -4.90
C LYS A 27 -1.41 23.46 -3.93
N CYS A 28 -1.21 23.31 -2.61
CA CYS A 28 -2.04 23.98 -1.60
C CYS A 28 -1.92 25.50 -1.63
N LEU A 29 -0.72 26.03 -1.91
CA LEU A 29 -0.50 27.48 -2.02
C LEU A 29 -1.18 28.07 -3.27
N THR A 30 -1.21 27.33 -4.38
CA THR A 30 -1.87 27.73 -5.62
C THR A 30 -3.37 27.45 -5.67
N ASP A 31 -3.93 26.72 -4.71
CA ASP A 31 -5.34 26.32 -4.75
C ASP A 31 -6.27 27.49 -4.43
N GLU A 32 -6.92 28.04 -5.46
CA GLU A 32 -7.82 29.18 -5.34
C GLU A 32 -9.09 28.90 -4.53
N SER A 33 -9.47 27.63 -4.38
CA SER A 33 -10.69 27.23 -3.67
C SER A 33 -10.62 27.39 -2.14
N LEU A 34 -9.40 27.56 -1.59
CA LEU A 34 -9.16 27.71 -0.16
C LEU A 34 -8.97 29.18 0.22
N THR A 35 -9.40 29.52 1.44
CA THR A 35 -9.06 30.82 2.04
C THR A 35 -7.55 30.94 2.26
N PRO A 36 -6.97 32.14 2.14
CA PRO A 36 -5.52 32.34 2.26
C PRO A 36 -4.95 31.88 3.62
N ALA A 37 -5.75 31.93 4.70
CA ALA A 37 -5.37 31.39 5.99
C ALA A 37 -5.27 29.85 5.98
N MET A 38 -6.25 29.16 5.38
CA MET A 38 -6.25 27.70 5.29
C MET A 38 -5.13 27.17 4.39
N ARG A 39 -4.77 27.88 3.31
CA ARG A 39 -3.61 27.52 2.47
C ARG A 39 -2.31 27.46 3.27
N ARG A 40 -2.09 28.46 4.13
CA ARG A 40 -0.90 28.51 4.99
C ARG A 40 -0.92 27.42 6.05
N ILE A 41 -2.07 27.17 6.69
CA ILE A 41 -2.21 26.10 7.69
C ILE A 41 -1.91 24.74 7.06
N TYR A 42 -2.49 24.42 5.90
CA TYR A 42 -2.22 23.15 5.23
C TYR A 42 -0.78 23.03 4.75
N ALA A 43 -0.18 24.10 4.21
CA ALA A 43 1.22 24.08 3.82
C ALA A 43 2.15 23.78 5.00
N VAL A 44 1.91 24.42 6.16
CA VAL A 44 2.66 24.15 7.40
C VAL A 44 2.38 22.72 7.90
N LEU A 45 1.14 22.26 7.87
CA LEU A 45 0.80 20.90 8.28
C LEU A 45 1.51 19.86 7.41
N ILE A 46 1.55 20.06 6.09
CA ILE A 46 2.25 19.17 5.15
C ILE A 46 3.77 19.27 5.36
N ALA A 47 4.31 20.45 5.67
CA ALA A 47 5.73 20.60 5.99
C ALA A 47 6.14 19.84 7.26
N VAL A 48 5.29 19.82 8.29
CA VAL A 48 5.58 19.19 9.59
C VAL A 48 5.24 17.70 9.60
N PHE A 49 4.06 17.33 9.09
CA PHE A 49 3.53 15.98 9.15
C PHE A 49 3.64 15.19 7.85
N ASN A 50 4.22 15.77 6.78
CA ASN A 50 4.46 15.12 5.49
C ASN A 50 3.16 14.61 4.79
N LEU A 51 3.21 13.47 4.11
CA LEU A 51 2.12 12.91 3.30
C LEU A 51 0.79 12.67 4.06
N PRO A 52 0.78 12.25 5.34
CA PRO A 52 -0.46 12.14 6.12
C PRO A 52 -1.28 13.43 6.15
N ALA A 53 -0.63 14.59 6.31
CA ALA A 53 -1.34 15.88 6.25
C ALA A 53 -1.86 16.20 4.83
N ALA A 54 -1.13 15.78 3.79
CA ALA A 54 -1.61 15.90 2.41
C ALA A 54 -2.81 14.98 2.12
N ALA A 55 -2.93 13.83 2.79
CA ALA A 55 -4.11 12.99 2.73
C ALA A 55 -5.33 13.66 3.40
N VAL A 56 -5.14 14.25 4.60
CA VAL A 56 -6.20 15.01 5.29
C VAL A 56 -6.68 16.18 4.44
N TYR A 57 -5.76 16.86 3.77
CA TYR A 57 -6.08 17.90 2.79
C TYR A 57 -7.03 17.37 1.71
N HIS A 58 -6.69 16.23 1.10
CA HIS A 58 -7.52 15.60 0.06
C HIS A 58 -8.91 15.19 0.56
N PHE A 59 -9.02 14.66 1.78
CA PHE A 59 -10.32 14.31 2.35
C PHE A 59 -11.19 15.53 2.66
N LYS A 60 -10.59 16.65 3.08
CA LYS A 60 -11.33 17.89 3.41
C LYS A 60 -11.63 18.79 2.21
N ALA A 61 -10.78 18.77 1.18
CA ALA A 61 -10.96 19.57 -0.03
C ALA A 61 -12.11 19.06 -0.93
N ARG A 62 -12.77 17.96 -0.54
CA ARG A 62 -13.93 17.41 -1.23
C ARG A 62 -15.00 18.49 -1.42
N LYS A 63 -15.25 18.88 -2.67
CA LYS A 63 -16.42 19.70 -3.01
C LYS A 63 -17.67 18.96 -2.52
N LYS A 64 -18.55 19.63 -1.77
CA LYS A 64 -19.87 19.08 -1.41
C LYS A 64 -20.68 18.90 -2.70
N LEU A 65 -20.52 17.76 -3.38
CA LEU A 65 -21.37 17.39 -4.50
C LEU A 65 -22.79 17.08 -3.99
N SER A 66 -23.78 17.47 -4.78
CA SER A 66 -25.21 17.19 -4.59
C SER A 66 -25.49 15.68 -4.55
N ALA A 67 -26.58 15.28 -3.90
CA ALA A 67 -26.94 13.87 -3.69
C ALA A 67 -27.02 13.05 -4.99
N ASP A 68 -27.51 13.64 -6.08
CA ASP A 68 -27.62 12.97 -7.38
C ASP A 68 -26.26 12.77 -8.06
N ALA A 69 -25.34 13.71 -7.87
CA ALA A 69 -23.98 13.59 -8.38
C ALA A 69 -23.12 12.63 -7.53
N ARG A 70 -23.50 12.40 -6.26
CA ARG A 70 -22.87 11.38 -5.41
C ARG A 70 -23.17 9.96 -5.90
N LEU A 71 -24.39 9.67 -6.32
CA LEU A 71 -24.76 8.34 -6.84
C LEU A 71 -24.07 8.01 -8.17
N ALA A 72 -23.92 9.00 -9.05
CA ALA A 72 -23.16 8.85 -10.30
C ALA A 72 -21.64 8.75 -10.07
N GLN A 73 -21.13 9.38 -9.01
CA GLN A 73 -19.71 9.35 -8.63
C GLN A 73 -19.36 8.17 -7.70
N GLU A 74 -20.32 7.53 -7.03
CA GLU A 74 -20.11 6.25 -6.34
C GLU A 74 -19.78 5.11 -7.32
N GLN A 75 -20.26 5.21 -8.56
CA GLN A 75 -19.83 4.31 -9.65
C GLN A 75 -18.44 4.64 -10.21
N ASN A 76 -17.96 5.88 -10.03
CA ASN A 76 -16.65 6.36 -10.47
C ASN A 76 -15.85 6.88 -9.26
N MET A 77 -15.13 5.98 -8.59
CA MET A 77 -14.32 6.26 -7.38
C MET A 77 -13.82 7.70 -7.27
N ASP A 78 -14.20 8.36 -6.17
CA ASP A 78 -13.90 9.77 -5.90
C ASP A 78 -12.38 10.01 -5.92
N SER A 79 -11.89 10.68 -6.98
CA SER A 79 -10.47 10.77 -7.32
C SER A 79 -9.61 11.36 -6.20
N ASP A 80 -10.18 12.20 -5.34
CA ASP A 80 -9.44 12.82 -4.25
C ASP A 80 -9.37 11.94 -2.99
N ILE A 81 -10.39 11.12 -2.71
CA ILE A 81 -10.35 10.13 -1.63
C ILE A 81 -9.30 9.06 -1.96
N CYS A 82 -9.27 8.58 -3.20
CA CYS A 82 -8.31 7.56 -3.63
C CYS A 82 -6.87 8.06 -3.53
N LYS A 83 -6.62 9.35 -3.87
CA LYS A 83 -5.32 9.99 -3.66
C LYS A 83 -4.96 10.08 -2.18
N GLY A 84 -5.91 10.46 -1.32
CA GLY A 84 -5.68 10.51 0.13
C GLY A 84 -5.32 9.15 0.72
N ILE A 85 -6.08 8.10 0.37
CA ILE A 85 -5.79 6.72 0.78
C ILE A 85 -4.42 6.29 0.27
N PHE A 86 -4.10 6.55 -1.00
CA PHE A 86 -2.80 6.20 -1.58
C PHE A 86 -1.62 6.85 -0.83
N LEU A 87 -1.73 8.12 -0.46
CA LEU A 87 -0.69 8.81 0.32
C LEU A 87 -0.46 8.14 1.69
N LEU A 88 -1.53 7.70 2.35
CA LEU A 88 -1.42 6.96 3.61
C LEU A 88 -0.81 5.57 3.39
N LEU A 89 -1.14 4.90 2.28
CA LEU A 89 -0.59 3.59 1.94
C LEU A 89 0.92 3.66 1.64
N ILE A 90 1.42 4.72 1.02
CA ILE A 90 2.88 4.93 0.83
C ILE A 90 3.58 4.92 2.19
N VAL A 91 3.08 5.72 3.13
CA VAL A 91 3.67 5.85 4.47
C VAL A 91 3.60 4.52 5.22
N ALA A 92 2.44 3.85 5.19
CA ALA A 92 2.27 2.54 5.80
C ALA A 92 3.23 1.51 5.19
N TYR A 93 3.37 1.51 3.87
CA TYR A 93 4.28 0.61 3.16
C TYR A 93 5.71 0.83 3.60
N GLU A 94 6.20 2.07 3.63
CA GLU A 94 7.59 2.36 4.00
C GLU A 94 7.90 1.95 5.44
N VAL A 95 7.00 2.25 6.38
CA VAL A 95 7.18 1.87 7.79
C VAL A 95 7.20 0.35 7.96
N LEU A 96 6.24 -0.36 7.35
CA LEU A 96 6.16 -1.83 7.45
C LEU A 96 7.29 -2.52 6.69
N ALA A 97 7.69 -2.01 5.53
CA ALA A 97 8.83 -2.52 4.77
C ALA A 97 10.12 -2.41 5.58
N MET A 98 10.34 -1.28 6.26
CA MET A 98 11.49 -1.11 7.15
C MET A 98 11.48 -2.12 8.29
N HIS A 99 10.33 -2.35 8.91
CA HIS A 99 10.20 -3.34 9.99
C HIS A 99 10.58 -4.75 9.51
N VAL A 100 9.99 -5.19 8.39
CA VAL A 100 10.28 -6.50 7.77
C VAL A 100 11.77 -6.62 7.43
N LEU A 101 12.39 -5.58 6.89
CA LEU A 101 13.82 -5.61 6.54
C LEU A 101 14.73 -5.68 7.77
N VAL A 102 14.40 -4.92 8.83
CA VAL A 102 15.17 -4.93 10.09
C VAL A 102 15.13 -6.31 10.72
N ASP A 103 13.96 -6.93 10.79
CA ASP A 103 13.79 -8.26 11.40
C ASP A 103 14.50 -9.37 10.60
N ASN A 104 14.61 -9.20 9.29
CA ASN A 104 15.26 -10.15 8.40
C ASN A 104 16.74 -9.83 8.12
N SER A 105 17.33 -8.84 8.77
CA SER A 105 18.70 -8.35 8.51
C SER A 105 19.81 -9.41 8.66
N GLY A 106 19.59 -10.44 9.47
CA GLY A 106 20.51 -11.58 9.63
C GLY A 106 20.25 -12.77 8.70
N SER A 107 19.23 -12.68 7.84
CA SER A 107 18.77 -13.78 6.99
C SER A 107 19.61 -13.95 5.72
N LEU A 108 19.82 -15.19 5.29
CA LEU A 108 20.33 -15.51 3.94
C LEU A 108 19.44 -14.92 2.83
N PHE A 109 18.16 -14.69 3.11
CA PHE A 109 17.18 -14.14 2.19
C PHE A 109 17.04 -12.61 2.27
N TYR A 110 17.86 -11.92 3.06
CA TYR A 110 17.78 -10.47 3.22
C TYR A 110 17.88 -9.72 1.87
N LYS A 111 18.87 -10.06 1.04
CA LYS A 111 19.08 -9.43 -0.27
C LYS A 111 17.90 -9.65 -1.22
N PRO A 112 17.43 -10.89 -1.49
CA PRO A 112 16.27 -11.09 -2.35
C PRO A 112 15.00 -10.46 -1.78
N LEU A 113 14.79 -10.49 -0.46
CA LEU A 113 13.65 -9.84 0.19
C LEU A 113 13.66 -8.32 -0.04
N THR A 114 14.83 -7.68 0.12
CA THR A 114 15.01 -6.23 -0.15
C THR A 114 14.70 -5.88 -1.59
N MET A 115 15.17 -6.68 -2.55
CA MET A 115 14.88 -6.47 -3.97
C MET A 115 13.38 -6.62 -4.26
N LEU A 116 12.73 -7.61 -3.64
CA LEU A 116 11.33 -7.92 -3.86
C LEU A 116 10.39 -6.84 -3.29
N ILE A 117 10.67 -6.37 -2.07
CA ILE A 117 9.98 -5.25 -1.43
C ILE A 117 10.16 -3.98 -2.27
N SER A 118 11.39 -3.65 -2.68
CA SER A 118 11.65 -2.49 -3.54
C SER A 118 10.88 -2.56 -4.86
N THR A 119 10.85 -3.75 -5.49
CA THR A 119 10.10 -3.96 -6.73
C THR A 119 8.60 -3.78 -6.51
N CYS A 120 8.05 -4.34 -5.43
CA CYS A 120 6.64 -4.15 -5.07
C CYS A 120 6.28 -2.69 -4.86
N PHE A 121 7.15 -1.93 -4.18
CA PHE A 121 6.97 -0.50 -3.98
C PHE A 121 6.90 0.25 -5.31
N ILE A 122 7.85 0.01 -6.21
CA ILE A 122 7.86 0.66 -7.53
C ILE A 122 6.59 0.31 -8.32
N VAL A 123 6.17 -0.95 -8.33
CA VAL A 123 4.93 -1.36 -9.00
C VAL A 123 3.71 -0.69 -8.36
N MET A 124 3.67 -0.56 -7.03
CA MET A 124 2.62 0.14 -6.30
C MET A 124 2.53 1.61 -6.71
N LEU A 125 3.68 2.29 -6.80
CA LEU A 125 3.75 3.68 -7.24
C LEU A 125 3.27 3.82 -8.69
N ILE A 126 3.76 2.97 -9.61
CA ILE A 126 3.35 3.02 -11.00
C ILE A 126 1.84 2.79 -11.14
N HIS A 127 1.29 1.82 -10.41
CA HIS A 127 -0.13 1.47 -10.46
C HIS A 127 -1.04 2.61 -9.97
N ASN A 128 -0.66 3.31 -8.90
CA ASN A 128 -1.50 4.33 -8.27
C ASN A 128 -1.21 5.75 -8.74
N PHE A 129 0.01 6.06 -9.17
CA PHE A 129 0.43 7.40 -9.57
C PHE A 129 0.23 7.64 -11.07
N VAL A 130 0.48 6.63 -11.91
CA VAL A 130 0.32 6.78 -13.37
C VAL A 130 -1.13 6.47 -13.72
N ARG A 131 -1.88 7.51 -14.11
CA ARG A 131 -3.24 7.36 -14.65
C ARG A 131 -3.15 6.76 -16.06
N ILE A 132 -3.00 5.44 -16.15
CA ILE A 132 -2.86 4.72 -17.42
C ILE A 132 -4.25 4.52 -18.04
N ASP A 133 -4.82 5.60 -18.57
CA ASP A 133 -6.13 5.57 -19.25
C ASP A 133 -6.05 4.88 -20.64
N SER A 134 -4.84 4.65 -21.18
CA SER A 134 -4.64 4.27 -22.59
C SER A 134 -4.49 2.77 -22.86
N ARG A 135 -4.10 1.92 -21.89
CA ARG A 135 -3.81 0.50 -22.16
C ARG A 135 -4.48 -0.44 -21.17
N ARG A 136 -5.57 -1.08 -21.63
CA ARG A 136 -6.37 -2.08 -20.90
C ARG A 136 -5.49 -3.23 -20.33
N ALA A 137 -4.42 -3.61 -21.02
CA ALA A 137 -3.49 -4.65 -20.57
C ALA A 137 -2.71 -4.27 -19.31
N ILE A 138 -2.16 -3.04 -19.25
CA ILE A 138 -1.32 -2.61 -18.12
C ILE A 138 -2.16 -2.46 -16.85
N ARG A 139 -3.42 -2.05 -17.01
CA ARG A 139 -4.39 -1.92 -15.92
C ARG A 139 -4.62 -3.22 -15.16
N HIS A 140 -4.58 -4.37 -15.84
CA HIS A 140 -4.76 -5.68 -15.22
C HIS A 140 -3.43 -6.37 -14.87
N LEU A 141 -2.37 -6.08 -15.62
CA LEU A 141 -1.04 -6.67 -15.42
C LEU A 141 -0.39 -6.19 -14.12
N LEU A 142 -0.42 -4.89 -13.83
CA LEU A 142 0.20 -4.32 -12.63
C LEU A 142 -0.35 -4.92 -11.31
N PRO A 143 -1.68 -4.98 -11.08
CA PRO A 143 -2.20 -5.58 -9.87
C PRO A 143 -1.94 -7.09 -9.80
N ALA A 144 -2.03 -7.80 -10.93
CA ALA A 144 -1.68 -9.23 -10.96
C ALA A 144 -0.20 -9.46 -10.60
N LEU A 145 0.70 -8.61 -11.08
CA LEU A 145 2.12 -8.65 -10.74
C LEU A 145 2.35 -8.36 -9.26
N GLN A 146 1.66 -7.39 -8.65
CA GLN A 146 1.76 -7.14 -7.21
C GLN A 146 1.30 -8.33 -6.38
N ILE A 147 0.16 -8.96 -6.76
CA ILE A 147 -0.32 -10.16 -6.09
C ILE A 147 0.71 -11.28 -6.20
N LEU A 148 1.25 -11.51 -7.40
CA LEU A 148 2.25 -12.54 -7.63
C LEU A 148 3.53 -12.29 -6.83
N LEU A 149 4.00 -11.04 -6.74
CA LEU A 149 5.19 -10.66 -5.98
C LEU A 149 4.97 -10.71 -4.46
N SER A 150 3.73 -10.57 -3.99
CA SER A 150 3.40 -10.66 -2.55
C SER A 150 3.60 -12.06 -1.97
N ILE A 151 3.41 -13.11 -2.76
CA ILE A 151 3.60 -14.51 -2.33
C ILE A 151 5.05 -14.80 -1.91
N PRO A 152 6.08 -14.51 -2.74
CA PRO A 152 7.46 -14.72 -2.34
C PRO A 152 7.90 -13.79 -1.19
N ILE A 153 7.27 -12.62 -0.98
CA ILE A 153 7.54 -11.80 0.22
C ILE A 153 7.15 -12.59 1.47
N LEU A 154 5.93 -13.13 1.50
CA LEU A 154 5.44 -13.92 2.65
C LEU A 154 6.26 -15.18 2.88
N TYR A 155 6.71 -15.83 1.80
CA TYR A 155 7.49 -17.06 1.91
C TYR A 155 8.91 -16.84 2.44
N LEU A 156 9.56 -15.74 2.03
CA LEU A 156 10.94 -15.42 2.39
C LEU A 156 11.05 -14.70 3.75
N ASP A 157 9.97 -14.05 4.19
CA ASP A 157 9.91 -13.38 5.48
C ASP A 157 9.97 -14.37 6.64
N LEU A 158 10.96 -14.18 7.51
CA LEU A 158 11.15 -15.00 8.71
C LEU A 158 10.43 -14.46 9.96
N SER A 159 9.99 -13.21 9.98
CA SER A 159 9.35 -12.63 11.17
C SER A 159 7.84 -12.86 11.22
N GLY A 160 7.20 -13.10 10.06
CA GLY A 160 5.74 -13.20 9.95
C GLY A 160 5.04 -11.85 9.86
N GLU A 161 5.77 -10.75 9.98
CA GLU A 161 5.27 -9.37 9.87
C GLU A 161 5.00 -8.94 8.42
N GLY A 162 5.51 -9.69 7.43
CA GLY A 162 5.25 -9.50 6.00
C GLY A 162 3.76 -9.55 5.65
N LEU A 163 2.93 -10.13 6.52
CA LEU A 163 1.47 -10.15 6.40
C LEU A 163 0.87 -8.74 6.30
N TYR A 164 1.32 -7.81 7.14
CA TYR A 164 0.83 -6.43 7.13
C TYR A 164 1.26 -5.69 5.86
N LEU A 165 2.46 -5.97 5.36
CA LEU A 165 2.95 -5.41 4.10
C LEU A 165 2.11 -5.87 2.90
N VAL A 166 1.75 -7.16 2.87
CA VAL A 166 0.86 -7.70 1.83
C VAL A 166 -0.55 -7.12 1.93
N LEU A 167 -1.05 -6.87 3.14
CA LEU A 167 -2.34 -6.20 3.32
C LEU A 167 -2.33 -4.78 2.72
N VAL A 168 -1.27 -4.01 2.96
CA VAL A 168 -1.11 -2.67 2.36
C VAL A 168 -1.07 -2.74 0.84
N LEU A 169 -0.34 -3.70 0.26
CA LEU A 169 -0.33 -3.94 -1.19
C LEU A 169 -1.73 -4.30 -1.71
N GLY A 170 -2.46 -5.14 -0.98
CA GLY A 170 -3.84 -5.50 -1.27
C GLY A 170 -4.77 -4.29 -1.33
N ILE A 171 -4.79 -3.49 -0.27
CA ILE A 171 -5.61 -2.26 -0.19
C ILE A 171 -5.21 -1.29 -1.31
N SER A 172 -3.92 -1.21 -1.65
CA SER A 172 -3.43 -0.38 -2.75
C SER A 172 -4.01 -0.78 -4.11
N ILE A 173 -4.11 -2.08 -4.41
CA ILE A 173 -4.74 -2.58 -5.63
C ILE A 173 -6.25 -2.23 -5.65
N LEU A 174 -6.91 -2.40 -4.51
CA LEU A 174 -8.34 -2.11 -4.38
C LEU A 174 -8.64 -0.62 -4.53
N ASN A 175 -7.76 0.24 -4.02
CA ASN A 175 -7.89 1.69 -4.02
C ASN A 175 -7.91 2.34 -5.41
N HIS A 176 -7.57 1.62 -6.48
CA HIS A 176 -7.67 2.14 -7.85
C HIS A 176 -8.60 1.30 -8.75
N SER A 177 -9.22 0.25 -8.21
CA SER A 177 -10.00 -0.71 -8.99
C SER A 177 -11.51 -0.43 -8.90
N PRO A 178 -12.24 -0.41 -10.03
CA PRO A 178 -13.70 -0.27 -9.98
C PRO A 178 -14.34 -1.46 -9.24
N LEU A 179 -15.47 -1.22 -8.56
CA LEU A 179 -16.13 -2.17 -7.65
C LEU A 179 -16.20 -3.64 -8.15
N PRO A 180 -16.54 -3.94 -9.41
CA PRO A 180 -16.58 -5.34 -9.89
C PRO A 180 -15.19 -6.00 -9.92
N GLN A 181 -14.15 -5.23 -10.28
CA GLN A 181 -12.77 -5.70 -10.35
C GLN A 181 -12.14 -5.78 -8.96
N ALA A 182 -12.46 -4.84 -8.08
CA ALA A 182 -12.02 -4.84 -6.69
C ALA A 182 -12.43 -6.13 -5.96
N LYS A 183 -13.64 -6.66 -6.21
CA LYS A 183 -14.07 -7.95 -5.66
C LYS A 183 -13.17 -9.12 -6.09
N ILE A 184 -12.87 -9.21 -7.39
CA ILE A 184 -12.01 -10.27 -7.93
C ILE A 184 -10.59 -10.14 -7.36
N TYR A 185 -10.02 -8.94 -7.39
CA TYR A 185 -8.69 -8.70 -6.84
C TYR A 185 -8.62 -8.93 -5.33
N GLY A 186 -9.67 -8.59 -4.58
CA GLY A 186 -9.76 -8.89 -3.15
C GLY A 186 -9.66 -10.40 -2.88
N ILE A 187 -10.39 -11.21 -3.65
CA ILE A 187 -10.32 -12.68 -3.55
C ILE A 187 -8.94 -13.20 -3.95
N CYS A 188 -8.33 -12.66 -5.01
CA CYS A 188 -6.99 -13.06 -5.44
C CYS A 188 -5.91 -12.69 -4.42
N VAL A 189 -5.96 -11.49 -3.84
CA VAL A 189 -5.07 -11.05 -2.76
C VAL A 189 -5.24 -11.95 -1.54
N LEU A 190 -6.48 -12.27 -1.16
CA LEU A 190 -6.76 -13.18 -0.05
C LEU A 190 -6.18 -14.57 -0.30
N SER A 191 -6.39 -15.12 -1.49
CA SER A 191 -5.84 -16.42 -1.87
C SER A 191 -4.31 -16.41 -1.82
N ALA A 192 -3.67 -15.36 -2.35
CA ALA A 192 -2.22 -15.20 -2.30
C ALA A 192 -1.70 -15.05 -0.87
N TYR A 193 -2.41 -14.30 -0.03
CA TYR A 193 -2.14 -14.13 1.39
C TYR A 193 -2.17 -15.48 2.12
N LEU A 194 -3.25 -16.25 1.95
CA LEU A 194 -3.41 -17.55 2.61
C LEU A 194 -2.36 -18.57 2.13
N LEU A 195 -2.11 -18.62 0.82
CA LEU A 195 -1.13 -19.54 0.24
C LEU A 195 0.30 -19.21 0.68
N GLY A 196 0.72 -17.95 0.56
CA GLY A 196 2.06 -17.52 0.96
C GLY A 196 2.33 -17.74 2.44
N ASN A 197 1.33 -17.44 3.28
CA ASN A 197 1.43 -17.62 4.73
C ASN A 197 1.45 -19.10 5.15
N THR A 198 0.63 -19.94 4.52
CA THR A 198 0.64 -21.39 4.75
C THR A 198 1.97 -21.99 4.34
N ALA A 199 2.50 -21.59 3.18
CA ALA A 199 3.82 -22.04 2.72
C ALA A 199 4.94 -21.64 3.69
N ASN A 200 4.90 -20.41 4.23
CA ASN A 200 5.86 -19.96 5.22
C ASN A 200 5.76 -20.74 6.53
N THR A 201 4.53 -20.99 7.02
CA THR A 201 4.30 -21.74 8.26
C THR A 201 4.81 -23.18 8.14
N ILE A 202 4.54 -23.85 7.00
CA ILE A 202 5.06 -25.19 6.71
C ILE A 202 6.60 -25.18 6.69
N ARG A 203 7.22 -24.14 6.10
CA ARG A 203 8.67 -24.01 6.04
C ARG A 203 9.30 -23.82 7.42
N MET A 204 8.67 -23.04 8.30
CA MET A 204 9.20 -22.72 9.63
C MET A 204 9.01 -23.85 10.65
N PHE A 205 7.81 -24.44 10.72
CA PHE A 205 7.43 -25.38 11.78
C PHE A 205 7.34 -26.84 11.29
N GLY A 206 7.48 -27.08 9.98
CA GLY A 206 7.29 -28.38 9.38
C GLY A 206 5.82 -28.85 9.41
N ILE A 207 5.55 -30.02 8.83
CA ILE A 207 4.20 -30.62 8.79
C ILE A 207 3.81 -31.21 10.16
N SER A 208 4.77 -31.36 11.08
CA SER A 208 4.57 -32.02 12.38
C SER A 208 3.66 -31.25 13.35
N GLU A 209 3.47 -29.94 13.15
CA GLU A 209 2.60 -29.10 13.99
C GLU A 209 1.33 -28.64 13.25
N MET A 210 0.66 -29.60 12.60
CA MET A 210 -0.54 -29.38 11.79
C MET A 210 -1.65 -28.59 12.54
N GLY A 211 -1.75 -28.74 13.87
CA GLY A 211 -2.69 -27.99 14.70
C GLY A 211 -2.41 -26.49 14.78
N VAL A 212 -1.13 -26.07 14.74
CA VAL A 212 -0.74 -24.65 14.70
C VAL A 212 -1.09 -24.05 13.33
N ILE A 213 -0.84 -24.79 12.25
CA ILE A 213 -1.19 -24.39 10.88
C ILE A 213 -2.70 -24.21 10.74
N VAL A 214 -3.51 -25.17 11.20
CA VAL A 214 -4.98 -25.11 11.10
C VAL A 214 -5.55 -23.97 11.94
N ARG A 215 -5.09 -23.81 13.20
CA ARG A 215 -5.54 -22.71 14.07
C ARG A 215 -5.18 -21.35 13.48
N PHE A 216 -3.98 -21.20 12.93
CA PHE A 216 -3.53 -19.96 12.33
C PHE A 216 -4.25 -19.61 11.03
N PHE A 217 -4.48 -20.61 10.16
CA PHE A 217 -5.30 -20.45 8.96
C PHE A 217 -6.72 -20.01 9.33
N TYR A 218 -7.34 -20.70 10.28
CA TYR A 218 -8.72 -20.42 10.69
C TYR A 218 -8.88 -19.03 11.31
N VAL A 219 -7.98 -18.61 12.20
CA VAL A 219 -8.02 -17.28 12.83
C VAL A 219 -7.80 -16.18 11.79
N ASN A 220 -6.80 -16.32 10.91
CA ASN A 220 -6.53 -15.29 9.90
C ASN A 220 -7.64 -15.20 8.83
N THR A 221 -8.23 -16.34 8.43
CA THR A 221 -9.40 -16.34 7.54
C THR A 221 -10.61 -15.69 8.20
N LEU A 222 -10.87 -15.94 9.48
CA LEU A 222 -11.95 -15.29 10.24
C LEU A 222 -11.72 -13.78 10.40
N LEU A 223 -10.51 -13.37 10.77
CA LEU A 223 -10.15 -11.95 10.92
C LEU A 223 -10.34 -11.19 9.60
N PHE A 224 -10.00 -11.83 8.49
CA PHE A 224 -10.20 -11.25 7.17
C PHE A 224 -11.68 -11.20 6.76
N LEU A 225 -12.45 -12.28 6.99
CA LEU A 225 -13.90 -12.32 6.76
C LEU A 225 -14.65 -11.27 7.58
N ALA A 226 -14.16 -10.95 8.78
CA ALA A 226 -14.74 -9.89 9.61
C ALA A 226 -14.38 -8.47 9.16
N ALA A 227 -13.31 -8.32 8.35
CA ALA A 227 -12.83 -7.03 7.86
C ALA A 227 -13.38 -6.64 6.47
N VAL A 228 -14.02 -7.58 5.77
CA VAL A 228 -14.70 -7.41 4.47
C VAL A 228 -16.20 -7.21 4.67
#